data_AF-A0AAJ5ZR56-F1
#
_entry.id   AF-A0AAJ5ZR56-F1
#
_cell.length_a   1.000
_cell.length_b   1.000
_cell.length_c   1.000
_cell.angle_alpha   90.00
_cell.angle_beta   90.00
_cell.angle_gamma   90.00
#
_symmetry.space_group_name_H-M   'P 1'
#
loop_
_entity.id
_entity.type
_entity.pdbx_description
1 polymer ?
#
loop_
_entity_poly.entity_id
_entity_poly.type
_entity_poly.pdbx_seq_one_letter_code
_entity_poly.pdbx_strand_id
1 'polypeptide(L)'
;MRGGTVIGRAVGLLLAAGLPAAAFAQDDGLQPYQLVRSLQLIQDRIAGGDHAAMPMQAKLLEMTDARLRAADAEDFKDPKNFRALLVYGMSGGNPVTVAAAASRATTDPQSLAIAKGIVAYLNGRPAAAIEILKPIDPMSVPPDLGAFLALVKGSLLATDEPAAALTLLDEARLLSPGTLVEEAALRRSVGLAVAQGDAARFALASTQYVAGYLYSPYASQFADSFVSGIIQLHMSISQDKLADITSMMDPEREKVIYLRIARRAAIDGLSDLSAFASARAEQGRSGKGNQDDPRAVLYSSLSTVTSATIDDVRTRLDKIDRGKLSESDRALLDAAQAVAGEVVAPVPAASKDETKAAEPAKIDTAKPAAEAEPVSQADAEALPPVEGAASEQPAVAAAAKPADSPAAAPAPPAPPPTAEATAQAAASAPTHPETPPVLPASAPTAAAGLDPHDPTDAAMLNARRQLDQIDQLLGAAPK
;
A
#
# COMPACT_ATOMS: atom_id res chain seq x y z
N MET A 1 0.30 18.06 -91.61
CA MET A 1 0.33 16.64 -92.00
C MET A 1 -0.12 15.80 -90.82
N ARG A 2 -1.21 15.02 -91.00
CA ARG A 2 -1.68 13.82 -90.26
C ARG A 2 -1.87 13.95 -88.73
N GLY A 3 -3.02 13.67 -88.12
CA GLY A 3 -4.30 13.16 -88.61
C GLY A 3 -5.06 12.41 -87.51
N GLY A 4 -6.36 12.72 -87.37
CA GLY A 4 -7.45 11.79 -86.99
C GLY A 4 -7.73 11.54 -85.50
N THR A 5 -8.92 11.17 -85.04
CA THR A 5 -10.28 11.03 -85.61
C THR A 5 -11.21 10.82 -84.40
N VAL A 6 -12.45 11.29 -84.45
CA VAL A 6 -13.50 11.04 -83.44
C VAL A 6 -14.37 9.85 -83.87
N ILE A 7 -14.96 9.16 -82.88
CA ILE A 7 -16.17 8.29 -82.90
C ILE A 7 -15.91 6.77 -82.92
N GLY A 8 -16.45 6.08 -81.91
CA GLY A 8 -16.72 4.64 -81.95
C GLY A 8 -17.15 4.05 -80.60
N ARG A 9 -18.46 4.08 -80.32
CA ARG A 9 -19.08 3.33 -79.20
C ARG A 9 -18.92 1.83 -79.45
N ALA A 10 -18.43 1.08 -78.46
CA ALA A 10 -18.63 -0.37 -78.38
C ALA A 10 -18.89 -0.74 -76.92
N VAL A 11 -20.15 -1.11 -76.67
CA VAL A 11 -20.61 -1.78 -75.45
C VAL A 11 -20.03 -3.20 -75.46
N GLY A 12 -19.28 -3.55 -74.42
CA GLY A 12 -18.75 -4.89 -74.19
C GLY A 12 -18.95 -5.25 -72.71
N LEU A 13 -19.97 -6.06 -72.48
CA LEU A 13 -20.34 -6.68 -71.20
C LEU A 13 -19.40 -7.88 -70.90
N LEU A 14 -19.27 -8.26 -69.62
CA LEU A 14 -18.58 -9.46 -69.05
C LEU A 14 -17.06 -9.34 -68.86
N LEU A 15 -16.41 -9.69 -67.74
CA LEU A 15 -16.76 -10.41 -66.52
C LEU A 15 -16.11 -9.70 -65.32
N ALA A 16 -16.90 -9.37 -64.29
CA ALA A 16 -16.37 -9.06 -62.97
C ALA A 16 -15.98 -10.39 -62.29
N ALA A 17 -14.68 -10.68 -62.24
CA ALA A 17 -14.16 -11.67 -61.31
C ALA A 17 -14.36 -11.11 -59.89
N GLY A 18 -15.33 -11.67 -59.18
CA GLY A 18 -15.58 -11.37 -57.77
C GLY A 18 -14.36 -11.75 -56.94
N LEU A 19 -13.54 -10.77 -56.61
CA LEU A 19 -12.77 -10.81 -55.37
C LEU A 19 -13.80 -10.91 -54.23
N PRO A 20 -13.68 -11.87 -53.30
CA PRO A 20 -14.49 -11.82 -52.11
C PRO A 20 -14.05 -10.56 -51.36
N ALA A 21 -14.88 -9.53 -51.41
CA ALA A 21 -14.83 -8.49 -50.40
C ALA A 21 -15.07 -9.23 -49.08
N ALA A 22 -14.00 -9.44 -48.32
CA ALA A 22 -14.10 -9.89 -46.95
C ALA A 22 -15.01 -8.86 -46.26
N ALA A 23 -16.22 -9.32 -45.95
CA ALA A 23 -17.21 -8.55 -45.21
C ALA A 23 -16.65 -8.33 -43.79
N PHE A 24 -15.94 -7.22 -43.60
CA PHE A 24 -15.59 -6.70 -42.29
C PHE A 24 -16.31 -5.38 -42.10
N ALA A 25 -17.56 -5.48 -41.64
CA ALA A 25 -18.26 -4.49 -40.83
C ALA A 25 -19.68 -5.02 -40.61
N GLN A 26 -19.82 -6.02 -39.75
CA GLN A 26 -21.02 -6.06 -38.92
C GLN A 26 -20.79 -5.06 -37.79
N ASP A 27 -21.83 -4.30 -37.50
CA ASP A 27 -21.91 -3.19 -36.55
C ASP A 27 -21.85 -3.70 -35.09
N ASP A 28 -20.90 -4.59 -34.80
CA ASP A 28 -20.65 -5.13 -33.48
C ASP A 28 -19.76 -4.13 -32.74
N GLY A 29 -20.29 -3.54 -31.67
CA GLY A 29 -19.57 -2.56 -30.85
C GLY A 29 -18.21 -3.06 -30.36
N LEU A 30 -17.48 -2.19 -29.63
CA LEU A 30 -16.13 -2.49 -29.15
C LEU A 30 -16.03 -3.88 -28.47
N GLN A 31 -15.00 -4.62 -28.87
CA GLN A 31 -14.66 -5.92 -28.27
C GLN A 31 -14.19 -5.74 -26.82
N PRO A 32 -14.39 -6.73 -25.93
CA PRO A 32 -13.99 -6.67 -24.52
C PRO A 32 -12.55 -6.20 -24.33
N TYR A 33 -11.60 -6.73 -25.09
CA TYR A 33 -10.19 -6.35 -24.97
C TYR A 33 -9.93 -4.88 -25.35
N GLN A 34 -10.72 -4.30 -26.25
CA GLN A 34 -10.57 -2.89 -26.66
C GLN A 34 -11.01 -1.96 -25.52
N LEU A 35 -12.15 -2.26 -24.89
CA LEU A 35 -12.67 -1.50 -23.76
C LEU A 35 -11.72 -1.55 -22.54
N VAL A 36 -11.22 -2.74 -22.21
CA VAL A 36 -10.26 -2.91 -21.11
C VAL A 36 -8.97 -2.16 -21.40
N ARG A 37 -8.47 -2.19 -22.65
CA ARG A 37 -7.28 -1.41 -23.01
C ARG A 37 -7.51 0.10 -22.90
N SER A 38 -8.69 0.59 -23.30
CA SER A 38 -9.06 2.00 -23.10
C SER A 38 -9.13 2.38 -21.63
N LEU A 39 -9.68 1.50 -20.78
CA LEU A 39 -9.72 1.70 -19.33
C LEU A 39 -8.31 1.80 -18.75
N GLN A 40 -7.40 0.88 -19.09
CA GLN A 40 -6.01 0.91 -18.63
C GLN A 40 -5.31 2.21 -19.02
N LEU A 41 -5.45 2.68 -20.26
CA LEU A 41 -4.83 3.93 -20.70
C LEU A 41 -5.30 5.14 -19.88
N ILE A 42 -6.56 5.15 -19.46
CA ILE A 42 -7.08 6.21 -18.59
C ILE A 42 -6.57 6.04 -17.16
N GLN A 43 -6.52 4.82 -16.64
CA GLN A 43 -5.96 4.52 -15.32
C GLN A 43 -4.48 4.91 -15.22
N ASP A 44 -3.69 4.64 -16.25
CA ASP A 44 -2.27 5.00 -16.33
C ASP A 44 -2.07 6.52 -16.32
N ARG A 45 -2.93 7.26 -17.04
CA ARG A 45 -2.94 8.74 -17.00
C ARG A 45 -3.27 9.27 -15.60
N ILE A 46 -4.25 8.67 -14.93
CA ILE A 46 -4.64 9.05 -13.56
C ILE A 46 -3.48 8.77 -12.59
N ALA A 47 -2.82 7.62 -12.70
CA ALA A 47 -1.62 7.30 -11.93
C ALA A 47 -0.49 8.33 -12.15
N GLY A 48 -0.34 8.80 -13.40
CA GLY A 48 0.58 9.87 -13.76
C GLY A 48 0.14 11.28 -13.33
N GLY A 49 -1.06 11.46 -12.77
CA GLY A 49 -1.55 12.73 -12.22
C GLY A 49 -2.62 13.45 -13.02
N ASP A 50 -3.16 12.86 -14.08
CA ASP A 50 -4.30 13.43 -14.82
C ASP A 50 -5.64 13.14 -14.12
N HIS A 51 -5.88 13.87 -13.04
CA HIS A 51 -7.07 13.70 -12.20
C HIS A 51 -8.37 14.04 -12.96
N ALA A 52 -8.29 14.85 -14.01
CA ALA A 52 -9.44 15.21 -14.84
C ALA A 52 -9.99 14.01 -15.63
N ALA A 53 -9.23 12.92 -15.75
CA ALA A 53 -9.66 11.71 -16.44
C ALA A 53 -10.54 10.77 -15.57
N MET A 54 -10.73 11.04 -14.28
CA MET A 54 -11.54 10.20 -13.38
C MET A 54 -12.99 9.96 -13.87
N PRO A 55 -13.75 10.97 -14.37
CA PRO A 55 -15.09 10.71 -14.92
C PRO A 55 -15.07 9.77 -16.12
N MET A 56 -14.02 9.84 -16.95
CA MET A 56 -13.83 8.94 -18.09
C MET A 56 -13.57 7.50 -17.61
N GLN A 57 -12.77 7.32 -16.55
CA GLN A 57 -12.52 6.01 -15.94
C GLN A 57 -13.82 5.37 -15.48
N ALA A 58 -14.65 6.11 -14.72
CA ALA A 58 -15.93 5.62 -14.25
C ALA A 58 -16.84 5.18 -15.41
N LYS A 59 -16.89 5.98 -16.49
CA LYS A 59 -17.68 5.62 -17.67
C LYS A 59 -17.14 4.38 -18.39
N LEU A 60 -15.83 4.26 -18.53
CA LEU A 60 -15.20 3.09 -19.15
C LEU A 60 -15.40 1.83 -18.31
N LEU A 61 -15.36 1.93 -16.98
CA LEU A 61 -15.70 0.81 -16.09
C LEU A 61 -17.14 0.33 -16.31
N GLU A 62 -18.10 1.26 -16.36
CA GLU A 62 -19.51 0.95 -16.63
C GLU A 62 -19.71 0.27 -17.99
N MET A 63 -19.10 0.82 -19.05
CA MET A 63 -19.20 0.25 -20.41
C MET A 63 -18.54 -1.12 -20.52
N THR A 64 -17.38 -1.28 -19.88
CA THR A 64 -16.62 -2.55 -19.86
C THR A 64 -17.41 -3.62 -19.10
N ASP A 65 -17.97 -3.27 -17.94
CA ASP A 65 -18.82 -4.15 -17.14
C ASP A 65 -20.02 -4.65 -17.95
N ALA A 66 -20.74 -3.73 -18.61
CA ALA A 66 -21.88 -4.08 -19.45
C ALA A 66 -21.50 -5.02 -20.61
N ARG A 67 -20.38 -4.73 -21.30
CA ARG A 67 -19.90 -5.55 -22.42
C ARG A 67 -19.47 -6.95 -21.97
N LEU A 68 -18.78 -7.06 -20.85
CA LEU A 68 -18.34 -8.35 -20.28
C LEU A 68 -19.52 -9.16 -19.73
N ARG A 69 -20.53 -8.49 -19.16
CA ARG A 69 -21.77 -9.16 -18.72
C ARG A 69 -22.53 -9.77 -19.90
N ALA A 70 -22.60 -9.05 -21.02
CA ALA A 70 -23.24 -9.52 -22.25
C ALA A 70 -22.41 -10.55 -23.02
N ALA A 71 -21.10 -10.65 -22.76
CA ALA A 71 -20.22 -11.54 -23.49
C ALA A 71 -20.56 -13.03 -23.29
N ASP A 72 -20.50 -13.79 -24.37
CA ASP A 72 -20.82 -15.22 -24.40
C ASP A 72 -19.57 -16.10 -24.67
N ALA A 73 -19.78 -17.40 -24.86
CA ALA A 73 -18.69 -18.34 -25.10
C ALA A 73 -17.95 -18.10 -26.43
N GLU A 74 -18.63 -17.55 -27.45
CA GLU A 74 -18.02 -17.23 -28.74
C GLU A 74 -17.08 -16.03 -28.63
N ASP A 75 -17.48 -14.99 -27.90
CA ASP A 75 -16.62 -13.84 -27.59
C ASP A 75 -15.31 -14.27 -26.92
N PHE A 76 -15.37 -15.25 -26.02
CA PHE A 76 -14.21 -15.74 -25.26
C PHE A 76 -13.36 -16.77 -26.02
N LYS A 77 -13.71 -17.15 -27.25
CA LYS A 77 -12.81 -17.91 -28.14
C LYS A 77 -11.59 -17.08 -28.54
N ASP A 78 -11.72 -15.75 -28.59
CA ASP A 78 -10.55 -14.88 -28.72
C ASP A 78 -9.83 -14.80 -27.35
N PRO A 79 -8.61 -15.34 -27.22
CA PRO A 79 -7.88 -15.33 -25.94
C PRO A 79 -7.60 -13.91 -25.42
N LYS A 80 -7.64 -12.87 -26.26
CA LYS A 80 -7.53 -11.47 -25.81
C LYS A 80 -8.74 -11.06 -24.99
N ASN A 81 -9.94 -11.50 -25.36
CA ASN A 81 -11.18 -11.15 -24.64
C ASN A 81 -11.22 -11.83 -23.27
N PHE A 82 -10.82 -13.11 -23.19
CA PHE A 82 -10.75 -13.79 -21.91
C PHE A 82 -9.66 -13.18 -21.01
N ARG A 83 -8.48 -12.86 -21.57
CA ARG A 83 -7.43 -12.16 -20.81
C ARG A 83 -7.89 -10.80 -20.31
N ALA A 84 -8.60 -10.04 -21.14
CA ALA A 84 -9.17 -8.76 -20.77
C ALA A 84 -10.18 -8.87 -19.61
N LEU A 85 -10.99 -9.93 -19.56
CA LEU A 85 -11.87 -10.22 -18.42
C LEU A 85 -11.07 -10.38 -17.11
N LEU A 86 -9.94 -11.09 -17.15
CA LEU A 86 -9.09 -11.30 -15.98
C LEU A 86 -8.43 -9.99 -15.53
N VAL A 87 -7.87 -9.23 -16.47
CA VAL A 87 -7.27 -7.92 -16.22
C VAL A 87 -8.31 -6.95 -15.67
N TYR A 88 -9.52 -6.91 -16.24
CA TYR A 88 -10.64 -6.11 -15.73
C TYR A 88 -10.93 -6.42 -14.26
N GLY A 89 -11.02 -7.72 -13.91
CA GLY A 89 -11.20 -8.13 -12.52
C GLY A 89 -10.09 -7.61 -11.61
N MET A 90 -8.83 -7.77 -12.01
CA MET A 90 -7.67 -7.28 -11.24
C MET A 90 -7.45 -5.76 -11.31
N SER A 91 -8.28 -5.02 -12.07
CA SER A 91 -8.20 -3.55 -12.20
C SER A 91 -9.36 -2.83 -11.51
N GLY A 92 -10.05 -3.51 -10.58
CA GLY A 92 -11.20 -2.96 -9.85
C GLY A 92 -12.56 -3.24 -10.53
N GLY A 93 -12.62 -4.21 -11.44
CA GLY A 93 -13.86 -4.62 -12.09
C GLY A 93 -14.85 -5.33 -11.15
N ASN A 94 -16.11 -5.39 -11.58
CA ASN A 94 -17.19 -6.00 -10.80
C ASN A 94 -16.98 -7.52 -10.61
N PRO A 95 -16.81 -8.01 -9.36
CA PRO A 95 -16.57 -9.43 -9.09
C PRO A 95 -17.66 -10.37 -9.61
N VAL A 96 -18.93 -9.93 -9.57
CA VAL A 96 -20.08 -10.71 -10.04
C VAL A 96 -20.01 -10.90 -11.55
N THR A 97 -19.66 -9.83 -12.27
CA THR A 97 -19.47 -9.88 -13.73
C THR A 97 -18.30 -10.80 -14.08
N VAL A 98 -17.19 -10.71 -13.36
CA VAL A 98 -16.01 -11.56 -13.59
C VAL A 98 -16.34 -13.03 -13.40
N ALA A 99 -16.97 -13.39 -12.28
CA ALA A 99 -17.34 -14.77 -11.98
C ALA A 99 -18.33 -15.33 -13.02
N ALA A 100 -19.37 -14.58 -13.37
CA ALA A 100 -20.38 -15.02 -14.33
C ALA A 100 -19.84 -15.16 -15.75
N ALA A 101 -18.99 -14.23 -16.20
CA ALA A 101 -18.36 -14.31 -17.52
C ALA A 101 -17.35 -15.47 -17.58
N ALA A 102 -16.54 -15.65 -16.54
CA ALA A 102 -15.58 -16.73 -16.47
C ALA A 102 -16.26 -18.11 -16.50
N SER A 103 -17.44 -18.26 -15.89
CA SER A 103 -18.18 -19.53 -15.91
C SER A 103 -18.77 -19.91 -17.27
N ARG A 104 -18.93 -18.95 -18.19
CA ARG A 104 -19.44 -19.20 -19.55
C ARG A 104 -18.32 -19.45 -20.56
N ALA A 105 -17.10 -19.00 -20.26
CA ALA A 105 -15.98 -19.09 -21.17
C ALA A 105 -15.50 -20.53 -21.35
N THR A 106 -15.12 -20.87 -22.59
CA THR A 106 -14.37 -22.10 -22.88
C THR A 106 -12.94 -21.72 -23.22
N THR A 107 -12.01 -21.96 -22.30
CA THR A 107 -10.58 -21.60 -22.43
C THR A 107 -9.70 -22.72 -21.89
N ASP A 108 -8.39 -22.60 -22.08
CA ASP A 108 -7.40 -23.57 -21.59
C ASP A 108 -7.41 -23.71 -20.05
N PRO A 109 -6.93 -24.85 -19.51
CA PRO A 109 -6.93 -25.11 -18.06
C PRO A 109 -6.17 -24.09 -17.22
N GLN A 110 -5.09 -23.50 -17.74
CA GLN A 110 -4.29 -22.51 -17.01
C GLN A 110 -5.06 -21.21 -16.87
N SER A 111 -5.67 -20.72 -17.94
CA SER A 111 -6.56 -19.54 -17.92
C SER A 111 -7.74 -19.73 -16.96
N LEU A 112 -8.33 -20.93 -16.91
CA LEU A 112 -9.39 -21.25 -15.94
C LEU A 112 -8.88 -21.24 -14.48
N ALA A 113 -7.66 -21.73 -14.23
CA ALA A 113 -7.05 -21.68 -12.91
C ALA A 113 -6.81 -20.23 -12.45
N ILE A 114 -6.29 -19.38 -13.34
CA ILE A 114 -6.11 -17.94 -13.07
C ILE A 114 -7.47 -17.30 -12.76
N ALA A 115 -8.50 -17.56 -13.57
CA ALA A 115 -9.83 -17.03 -13.33
C ALA A 115 -10.40 -17.44 -11.96
N LYS A 116 -10.25 -18.71 -11.56
CA LYS A 116 -10.68 -19.19 -10.24
C LYS A 116 -9.95 -18.48 -9.10
N GLY A 117 -8.64 -18.30 -9.24
CA GLY A 117 -7.83 -17.59 -8.25
C GLY A 117 -8.22 -16.11 -8.13
N ILE A 118 -8.41 -15.42 -9.25
CA ILE A 118 -8.89 -14.02 -9.28
C ILE A 118 -10.28 -13.91 -8.66
N VAL A 119 -11.21 -14.81 -8.99
CA VAL A 119 -12.56 -14.80 -8.38
C VAL A 119 -12.49 -15.08 -6.88
N ALA A 120 -11.58 -15.95 -6.41
CA ALA A 120 -11.36 -16.12 -4.97
C ALA A 120 -10.83 -14.84 -4.31
N TYR A 121 -9.86 -14.18 -4.95
CA TYR A 121 -9.30 -12.91 -4.49
C TYR A 121 -10.37 -11.82 -4.38
N LEU A 122 -11.15 -11.61 -5.44
CA LEU A 122 -12.22 -10.60 -5.48
C LEU A 122 -13.36 -10.85 -4.50
N ASN A 123 -13.56 -12.11 -4.09
CA ASN A 123 -14.57 -12.49 -3.11
C ASN A 123 -14.03 -12.51 -1.67
N GLY A 124 -12.88 -11.87 -1.41
CA GLY A 124 -12.31 -11.77 -0.05
C GLY A 124 -11.82 -13.10 0.51
N ARG A 125 -11.37 -14.03 -0.34
CA ARG A 125 -10.81 -15.34 0.08
C ARG A 125 -9.32 -15.42 -0.25
N PRO A 126 -8.45 -14.67 0.45
CA PRO A 126 -7.04 -14.54 0.11
C PRO A 126 -6.29 -15.88 0.19
N ALA A 127 -6.52 -16.67 1.24
CA ALA A 127 -5.88 -17.98 1.41
C ALA A 127 -6.17 -18.92 0.23
N ALA A 128 -7.45 -19.02 -0.19
CA ALA A 128 -7.84 -19.83 -1.34
C ALA A 128 -7.28 -19.25 -2.66
N ALA A 129 -7.26 -17.92 -2.80
CA ALA A 129 -6.71 -17.27 -3.97
C ALA A 129 -5.23 -17.59 -4.15
N ILE A 130 -4.42 -17.44 -3.10
CA ILE A 130 -2.99 -17.71 -3.19
C ILE A 130 -2.70 -19.19 -3.38
N GLU A 131 -3.44 -20.09 -2.72
CA GLU A 131 -3.31 -21.53 -2.95
C GLU A 131 -3.47 -21.89 -4.44
N ILE A 132 -4.48 -21.29 -5.11
CA ILE A 132 -4.75 -21.51 -6.54
C ILE A 132 -3.69 -20.86 -7.44
N LEU A 133 -3.27 -19.63 -7.12
CA LEU A 133 -2.40 -18.82 -7.99
C LEU A 133 -0.90 -19.10 -7.78
N LYS A 134 -0.49 -19.69 -6.65
CA LYS A 134 0.92 -19.94 -6.29
C LYS A 134 1.69 -20.67 -7.40
N PRO A 135 1.17 -21.75 -8.02
CA PRO A 135 1.89 -22.50 -9.05
C PRO A 135 2.08 -21.76 -10.38
N ILE A 136 1.35 -20.65 -10.60
CA ILE A 136 1.32 -19.94 -11.88
C ILE A 136 2.39 -18.86 -11.87
N ASP A 137 3.42 -19.03 -12.68
CA ASP A 137 4.48 -18.05 -12.86
C ASP A 137 3.97 -16.84 -13.69
N PRO A 138 3.96 -15.60 -13.14
CA PRO A 138 3.55 -14.41 -13.88
C PRO A 138 4.37 -14.15 -15.15
N MET A 139 5.64 -14.58 -15.18
CA MET A 139 6.51 -14.43 -16.36
C MET A 139 6.22 -15.46 -17.46
N SER A 140 5.47 -16.51 -17.15
CA SER A 140 5.07 -17.57 -18.11
C SER A 140 3.80 -17.25 -18.89
N VAL A 141 3.06 -16.20 -18.51
CA VAL A 141 1.83 -15.76 -19.17
C VAL A 141 2.06 -14.49 -20.00
N PRO A 142 1.14 -14.09 -20.90
CA PRO A 142 1.26 -12.85 -21.64
C PRO A 142 1.52 -11.64 -20.71
N PRO A 143 2.46 -10.73 -21.04
CA PRO A 143 2.92 -9.68 -20.11
C PRO A 143 1.82 -8.78 -19.54
N ASP A 144 0.79 -8.50 -20.34
CA ASP A 144 -0.37 -7.69 -19.94
C ASP A 144 -1.22 -8.37 -18.84
N LEU A 145 -1.25 -9.70 -18.79
CA LEU A 145 -1.85 -10.46 -17.68
C LEU A 145 -0.85 -10.68 -16.54
N GLY A 146 0.40 -11.01 -16.89
CA GLY A 146 1.48 -11.30 -15.95
C GLY A 146 1.71 -10.16 -14.97
N ALA A 147 1.69 -8.92 -15.44
CA ALA A 147 1.88 -7.75 -14.58
C ALA A 147 0.85 -7.66 -13.45
N PHE A 148 -0.44 -7.81 -13.78
CA PHE A 148 -1.51 -7.79 -12.78
C PHE A 148 -1.49 -9.04 -11.89
N LEU A 149 -1.18 -10.21 -12.46
CA LEU A 149 -1.05 -11.44 -11.69
C LEU A 149 0.08 -11.34 -10.66
N ALA A 150 1.23 -10.80 -11.06
CA ALA A 150 2.36 -10.55 -10.18
C ALA A 150 2.00 -9.57 -9.06
N LEU A 151 1.31 -8.46 -9.40
CA LEU A 151 0.81 -7.49 -8.42
C LEU A 151 -0.14 -8.13 -7.40
N VAL A 152 -1.13 -8.91 -7.85
CA VAL A 152 -2.09 -9.59 -6.98
C VAL A 152 -1.40 -10.62 -6.09
N LYS A 153 -0.55 -11.49 -6.65
CA LYS A 153 0.22 -12.48 -5.89
C LYS A 153 1.15 -11.81 -4.87
N GLY A 154 1.85 -10.76 -5.27
CA GLY A 154 2.74 -10.00 -4.37
C GLY A 154 1.97 -9.41 -3.20
N SER A 155 0.74 -8.98 -3.43
CA SER A 155 -0.13 -8.45 -2.37
C SER A 155 -0.62 -9.54 -1.43
N LEU A 156 -1.07 -10.67 -1.99
CA LEU A 156 -1.51 -11.83 -1.23
C LEU A 156 -0.42 -12.40 -0.31
N LEU A 157 0.84 -12.29 -0.71
CA LEU A 157 2.00 -12.80 0.03
C LEU A 157 2.64 -11.76 0.95
N ALA A 158 2.16 -10.51 0.97
CA ALA A 158 2.82 -9.39 1.64
C ALA A 158 3.06 -9.65 3.15
N THR A 159 2.10 -10.27 3.82
CA THR A 159 2.17 -10.56 5.27
C THR A 159 3.01 -11.80 5.57
N ASP A 160 2.76 -12.91 4.86
CA ASP A 160 3.31 -14.22 5.22
C ASP A 160 4.68 -14.50 4.58
N GLU A 161 4.91 -14.01 3.36
CA GLU A 161 6.13 -14.25 2.58
C GLU A 161 6.65 -12.92 1.97
N PRO A 162 7.03 -11.92 2.79
CA PRO A 162 7.35 -10.56 2.34
C PRO A 162 8.51 -10.48 1.32
N ALA A 163 9.51 -11.36 1.43
CA ALA A 163 10.59 -11.44 0.45
C ALA A 163 10.10 -11.92 -0.93
N ALA A 164 9.22 -12.93 -0.95
CA ALA A 164 8.62 -13.42 -2.19
C ALA A 164 7.64 -12.38 -2.78
N ALA A 165 6.90 -11.67 -1.91
CA ALA A 165 6.07 -10.56 -2.32
C ALA A 165 6.87 -9.48 -3.05
N LEU A 166 8.01 -9.06 -2.49
CA LEU A 166 8.89 -8.07 -3.13
C LEU A 166 9.38 -8.52 -4.51
N THR A 167 9.75 -9.79 -4.68
CA THR A 167 10.13 -10.33 -6.00
C THR A 167 8.99 -10.24 -7.01
N LEU A 168 7.77 -10.59 -6.62
CA LEU A 168 6.60 -10.49 -7.49
C LEU A 168 6.25 -9.03 -7.82
N LEU A 169 6.41 -8.11 -6.88
CA LEU A 169 6.23 -6.67 -7.16
C LEU A 169 7.31 -6.16 -8.11
N ASP A 170 8.54 -6.65 -8.04
CA ASP A 170 9.59 -6.34 -9.01
C ASP A 170 9.25 -6.88 -10.41
N GLU A 171 8.68 -8.08 -10.52
CA GLU A 171 8.16 -8.62 -11.80
C GLU A 171 7.01 -7.78 -12.36
N ALA A 172 6.06 -7.35 -11.53
CA ALA A 172 4.96 -6.49 -11.95
C ALA A 172 5.47 -5.19 -12.60
N ARG A 173 6.50 -4.59 -12.02
CA ARG A 173 7.15 -3.37 -12.52
C ARG A 173 7.93 -3.62 -13.81
N LEU A 174 8.60 -4.76 -13.91
CA LEU A 174 9.31 -5.16 -15.13
C LEU A 174 8.33 -5.37 -16.30
N LEU A 175 7.18 -5.97 -16.04
CA LEU A 175 6.17 -6.30 -17.05
C LEU A 175 5.32 -5.11 -17.48
N SER A 176 5.15 -4.09 -16.63
CA SER A 176 4.27 -2.95 -16.92
C SER A 176 4.82 -1.61 -16.41
N PRO A 177 6.00 -1.17 -16.87
CA PRO A 177 6.56 0.12 -16.49
C PRO A 177 5.72 1.29 -17.04
N GLY A 178 5.67 2.39 -16.31
CA GLY A 178 4.93 3.61 -16.66
C GLY A 178 3.41 3.49 -16.53
N THR A 179 2.92 2.52 -15.74
CA THR A 179 1.49 2.22 -15.60
C THR A 179 1.03 2.30 -14.15
N LEU A 180 -0.30 2.23 -13.94
CA LEU A 180 -0.87 2.09 -12.60
C LEU A 180 -0.33 0.84 -11.87
N VAL A 181 0.05 -0.22 -12.59
CA VAL A 181 0.62 -1.43 -11.98
C VAL A 181 1.99 -1.15 -11.37
N GLU A 182 2.86 -0.41 -12.07
CA GLU A 182 4.15 -0.01 -11.52
C GLU A 182 3.96 0.92 -10.32
N GLU A 183 3.04 1.87 -10.38
CA GLU A 183 2.70 2.78 -9.26
C GLU A 183 2.35 1.98 -8.00
N ALA A 184 1.40 1.04 -8.12
CA ALA A 184 0.92 0.25 -7.00
C ALA A 184 2.03 -0.67 -6.47
N ALA A 185 2.83 -1.26 -7.34
CA ALA A 185 3.93 -2.11 -6.96
C ALA A 185 5.02 -1.31 -6.21
N LEU A 186 5.41 -0.13 -6.69
CA LEU A 186 6.36 0.74 -6.00
C LEU A 186 5.85 1.15 -4.62
N ARG A 187 4.60 1.62 -4.52
CA ARG A 187 4.00 2.03 -3.25
C ARG A 187 3.98 0.89 -2.23
N ARG A 188 3.60 -0.32 -2.63
CA ARG A 188 3.59 -1.50 -1.75
C ARG A 188 5.01 -1.96 -1.36
N SER A 189 5.96 -1.90 -2.30
CA SER A 189 7.35 -2.26 -2.05
C SER A 189 8.02 -1.36 -1.01
N VAL A 190 7.64 -0.08 -0.90
CA VAL A 190 8.18 0.84 0.12
C VAL A 190 7.91 0.31 1.53
N GLY A 191 6.67 -0.04 1.85
CA GLY A 191 6.32 -0.58 3.17
C GLY A 191 6.96 -1.95 3.45
N LEU A 192 6.96 -2.84 2.45
CA LEU A 192 7.56 -4.17 2.59
C LEU A 192 9.08 -4.13 2.78
N ALA A 193 9.78 -3.23 2.09
CA ALA A 193 11.22 -3.06 2.27
C ALA A 193 11.56 -2.61 3.71
N VAL A 194 10.74 -1.76 4.31
CA VAL A 194 10.88 -1.35 5.72
C VAL A 194 10.71 -2.54 6.65
N ALA A 195 9.65 -3.34 6.46
CA ALA A 195 9.39 -4.54 7.26
C ALA A 195 10.52 -5.58 7.17
N GLN A 196 11.28 -5.59 6.06
CA GLN A 196 12.45 -6.45 5.86
C GLN A 196 13.77 -5.82 6.30
N GLY A 197 13.78 -4.55 6.75
CA GLY A 197 15.01 -3.82 7.03
C GLY A 197 15.88 -3.54 5.79
N ASP A 198 15.33 -3.67 4.58
CA ASP A 198 16.05 -3.52 3.32
C ASP A 198 16.08 -2.03 2.90
N ALA A 199 17.01 -1.30 3.52
CA ALA A 199 17.17 0.14 3.27
C ALA A 199 17.53 0.46 1.81
N ALA A 200 18.30 -0.39 1.14
CA ALA A 200 18.66 -0.18 -0.26
C ALA A 200 17.42 -0.25 -1.17
N ARG A 201 16.58 -1.26 -0.98
CA ARG A 201 15.33 -1.40 -1.73
C ARG A 201 14.33 -0.31 -1.38
N PHE A 202 14.19 0.05 -0.10
CA PHE A 202 13.35 1.18 0.32
C PHE A 202 13.74 2.47 -0.41
N ALA A 203 15.04 2.79 -0.43
CA ALA A 203 15.56 3.99 -1.08
C ALA A 203 15.33 3.96 -2.60
N LEU A 204 15.54 2.81 -3.24
CA LEU A 204 15.34 2.63 -4.67
C LEU A 204 13.86 2.79 -5.07
N ALA A 205 12.97 2.06 -4.39
CA ALA A 205 11.53 2.14 -4.64
C ALA A 205 10.98 3.55 -4.41
N SER A 206 11.42 4.22 -3.33
CA SER A 206 11.04 5.60 -3.04
C SER A 206 11.55 6.57 -4.11
N THR A 207 12.78 6.41 -4.59
CA THR A 207 13.34 7.25 -5.67
C THR A 207 12.49 7.12 -6.94
N GLN A 208 12.14 5.89 -7.32
CA GLN A 208 11.36 5.62 -8.52
C GLN A 208 9.92 6.12 -8.40
N TYR A 209 9.30 5.96 -7.23
CA TYR A 209 7.96 6.48 -6.99
C TYR A 209 7.94 8.01 -7.12
N VAL A 210 8.88 8.69 -6.48
CA VAL A 210 8.98 10.15 -6.53
C VAL A 210 9.27 10.64 -7.97
N ALA A 211 10.04 9.89 -8.75
CA ALA A 211 10.31 10.24 -10.14
C ALA A 211 9.07 10.20 -11.05
N GLY A 212 8.20 9.20 -10.86
CA GLY A 212 7.11 8.89 -11.80
C GLY A 212 5.71 9.25 -11.33
N TYR A 213 5.45 9.22 -10.03
CA TYR A 213 4.08 9.10 -9.49
C TYR A 213 3.75 10.10 -8.36
N LEU A 214 4.48 11.21 -8.24
CA LEU A 214 4.20 12.26 -7.25
C LEU A 214 2.81 12.89 -7.34
N TYR A 215 2.20 12.83 -8.52
CA TYR A 215 0.87 13.36 -8.78
C TYR A 215 -0.21 12.28 -8.74
N SER A 216 0.16 11.02 -8.45
CA SER A 216 -0.78 9.91 -8.28
C SER A 216 -1.84 10.27 -7.23
N PRO A 217 -3.11 9.88 -7.41
CA PRO A 217 -4.12 10.00 -6.35
C PRO A 217 -3.74 9.20 -5.09
N TYR A 218 -2.79 8.26 -5.18
CA TYR A 218 -2.30 7.47 -4.04
C TYR A 218 -1.04 8.05 -3.39
N ALA A 219 -0.57 9.22 -3.81
CA ALA A 219 0.67 9.83 -3.32
C ALA A 219 0.67 10.07 -1.81
N SER A 220 -0.49 10.32 -1.19
CA SER A 220 -0.60 10.46 0.26
C SER A 220 -0.26 9.16 0.99
N GLN A 221 -0.70 8.00 0.49
CA GLN A 221 -0.37 6.71 1.08
C GLN A 221 1.13 6.43 0.96
N PHE A 222 1.72 6.72 -0.19
CA PHE A 222 3.17 6.66 -0.35
C PHE A 222 3.89 7.56 0.66
N ALA A 223 3.45 8.81 0.83
CA ALA A 223 4.06 9.76 1.76
C ALA A 223 4.02 9.22 3.20
N ASP A 224 2.92 8.57 3.60
CA ASP A 224 2.79 7.95 4.92
C ASP A 224 3.80 6.81 5.12
N SER A 225 3.88 5.88 4.16
CA SER A 225 4.86 4.79 4.20
C SER A 225 6.31 5.28 4.10
N PHE A 226 6.57 6.30 3.29
CA PHE A 226 7.90 6.90 3.14
C PHE A 226 8.37 7.54 4.45
N VAL A 227 7.54 8.38 5.09
CA VAL A 227 7.89 9.01 6.37
C VAL A 227 8.11 7.95 7.45
N SER A 228 7.20 6.97 7.56
CA SER A 228 7.36 5.86 8.51
C SER A 228 8.65 5.09 8.27
N GLY A 229 8.98 4.80 7.01
CA GLY A 229 10.20 4.10 6.63
C GLY A 229 11.48 4.88 6.95
N ILE A 230 11.50 6.20 6.76
CA ILE A 230 12.65 7.04 7.15
C ILE A 230 12.90 6.99 8.66
N ILE A 231 11.84 7.01 9.47
CA ILE A 231 11.95 6.92 10.93
C ILE A 231 12.49 5.54 11.34
N GLN A 232 11.92 4.46 10.80
CA GLN A 232 12.35 3.09 11.14
C GLN A 232 13.77 2.77 10.66
N LEU A 233 14.15 3.26 9.48
CA LEU A 233 15.44 3.00 8.85
C LEU A 233 16.44 4.15 9.04
N HIS A 234 16.24 5.03 10.02
CA HIS A 234 17.03 6.26 10.21
C HIS A 234 18.54 6.02 10.39
N MET A 235 18.94 4.83 10.87
CA MET A 235 20.36 4.42 10.99
C MET A 235 20.94 3.84 9.69
N SER A 236 20.08 3.42 8.76
CA SER A 236 20.48 2.76 7.50
C SER A 236 20.31 3.66 6.28
N ILE A 237 19.46 4.69 6.36
CA ILE A 237 19.27 5.72 5.33
C ILE A 237 19.98 6.98 5.76
N SER A 238 20.99 7.40 4.99
CA SER A 238 21.69 8.65 5.26
C SER A 238 20.80 9.86 4.99
N GLN A 239 21.08 10.96 5.71
CA GLN A 239 20.41 12.24 5.50
C GLN A 239 20.62 12.79 4.08
N ASP A 240 21.79 12.54 3.48
CA ASP A 240 22.06 12.88 2.08
C ASP A 240 21.15 12.09 1.13
N LYS A 241 20.94 10.80 1.39
CA LYS A 241 20.05 9.98 0.56
C LYS A 241 18.59 10.42 0.69
N LEU A 242 18.16 10.81 1.89
CA LEU A 242 16.85 11.44 2.10
C LEU A 242 16.74 12.74 1.28
N ALA A 243 17.76 13.61 1.33
CA ALA A 243 17.79 14.84 0.57
C ALA A 243 17.73 14.61 -0.94
N ASP A 244 18.46 13.63 -1.47
CA ASP A 244 18.42 13.26 -2.89
C ASP A 244 16.98 12.90 -3.32
N ILE A 245 16.29 12.06 -2.55
CA ILE A 245 14.92 11.63 -2.85
C ILE A 245 13.96 12.82 -2.79
N THR A 246 14.00 13.62 -1.72
CA THR A 246 13.05 14.74 -1.59
C THR A 246 13.31 15.84 -2.59
N SER A 247 14.55 16.02 -3.06
CA SER A 247 14.92 17.06 -4.05
C SER A 247 14.15 16.93 -5.37
N MET A 248 13.66 15.72 -5.67
CA MET A 248 12.87 15.42 -6.87
C MET A 248 11.40 15.85 -6.74
N MET A 249 10.92 16.13 -5.52
CA MET A 249 9.57 16.66 -5.26
C MET A 249 9.48 18.13 -5.64
N ASP A 250 8.29 18.70 -5.78
CA ASP A 250 8.14 20.16 -5.78
C ASP A 250 8.46 20.74 -4.38
N PRO A 251 8.79 22.05 -4.29
CA PRO A 251 9.20 22.66 -3.03
C PRO A 251 8.16 22.57 -1.90
N GLU A 252 6.86 22.56 -2.23
CA GLU A 252 5.80 22.54 -1.23
C GLU A 252 5.67 21.13 -0.64
N ARG A 253 5.60 20.09 -1.47
CA ARG A 253 5.56 18.70 -1.00
C ARG A 253 6.79 18.31 -0.22
N GLU A 254 7.98 18.72 -0.68
CA GLU A 254 9.21 18.47 0.08
C GLU A 254 9.13 19.07 1.48
N LYS A 255 8.71 20.34 1.59
CA LYS A 255 8.56 21.00 2.89
C LYS A 255 7.61 20.22 3.79
N VAL A 256 6.46 19.79 3.26
CA VAL A 256 5.48 19.01 4.00
C VAL A 256 6.07 17.68 4.47
N ILE A 257 6.81 16.96 3.63
CA ILE A 257 7.48 15.71 4.00
C ILE A 257 8.50 15.94 5.12
N TYR A 258 9.34 16.97 5.01
CA TYR A 258 10.30 17.28 6.07
C TYR A 258 9.64 17.65 7.39
N LEU A 259 8.55 18.43 7.37
CA LEU A 259 7.79 18.75 8.59
C LEU A 259 7.22 17.48 9.23
N ARG A 260 6.71 16.53 8.43
CA ARG A 260 6.20 15.25 8.91
C ARG A 260 7.30 14.39 9.55
N ILE A 261 8.48 14.33 8.91
CA ILE A 261 9.66 13.62 9.45
C ILE A 261 10.10 14.28 10.75
N ALA A 262 10.26 15.61 10.77
CA ALA A 262 10.67 16.37 11.94
C ALA A 262 9.75 16.12 13.14
N ARG A 263 8.42 16.21 12.93
CA ARG A 263 7.43 15.93 13.96
C ARG A 263 7.57 14.53 14.53
N ARG A 264 7.64 13.51 13.68
CA ARG A 264 7.71 12.11 14.14
C ARG A 264 9.05 11.80 14.81
N ALA A 265 10.15 12.28 14.25
CA ALA A 265 11.49 12.15 14.82
C ALA A 265 11.59 12.83 16.19
N ALA A 266 11.00 14.02 16.37
CA ALA A 266 10.95 14.71 17.66
C ALA A 266 10.18 13.91 18.71
N ILE A 267 9.03 13.33 18.35
CA ILE A 267 8.23 12.48 19.25
C ILE A 267 8.97 11.19 19.63
N ASP A 268 9.66 10.58 18.66
CA ASP A 268 10.40 9.32 18.88
C ASP A 268 11.80 9.53 19.52
N GLY A 269 12.20 10.79 19.80
CA GLY A 269 13.49 11.11 20.42
C GLY A 269 14.70 11.04 19.48
N LEU A 270 14.48 11.05 18.16
CA LEU A 270 15.52 11.00 17.15
C LEU A 270 16.08 12.40 16.85
N SER A 271 16.85 12.95 17.80
CA SER A 271 17.25 14.37 17.80
C SER A 271 17.93 14.83 16.51
N ASP A 272 18.92 14.09 16.01
CA ASP A 272 19.68 14.46 14.81
C ASP A 272 18.79 14.52 13.55
N LEU A 273 17.88 13.55 13.41
CA LEU A 273 16.95 13.48 12.28
C LEU A 273 15.91 14.61 12.37
N SER A 274 15.40 14.88 13.57
CA SER A 274 14.45 15.97 13.79
C SER A 274 15.08 17.34 13.47
N ALA A 275 16.29 17.59 13.97
CA ALA A 275 17.03 18.82 13.71
C ALA A 275 17.31 19.00 12.21
N PHE A 276 17.80 17.95 11.54
CA PHE A 276 18.03 17.95 10.09
C PHE A 276 16.74 18.27 9.31
N ALA A 277 15.65 17.54 9.59
CA ALA A 277 14.39 17.70 8.86
C ALA A 277 13.76 19.08 9.10
N SER A 278 13.81 19.59 10.33
CA SER A 278 13.34 20.94 10.66
C SER A 278 14.13 22.01 9.92
N ALA A 279 15.46 21.91 9.91
CA ALA A 279 16.32 22.85 9.19
C ALA A 279 16.06 22.84 7.67
N ARG A 280 15.83 21.66 7.07
CA ARG A 280 15.44 21.54 5.66
C ARG A 280 14.09 22.19 5.39
N ALA A 281 13.11 22.00 6.27
CA ALA A 281 11.79 22.64 6.15
C ALA A 281 11.87 24.17 6.27
N GLU A 282 12.68 24.71 7.18
CA GLU A 282 12.90 26.15 7.37
C GLU A 282 13.64 26.80 6.21
N GLN A 283 14.69 26.15 5.72
CA GLN A 283 15.44 26.67 4.57
C GLN A 283 14.52 26.78 3.35
N GLY A 284 13.79 25.70 3.05
CA GLY A 284 12.96 25.57 1.85
C GLY A 284 13.76 25.73 0.54
N ARG A 285 13.24 25.21 -0.57
CA ARG A 285 13.91 25.37 -1.88
C ARG A 285 13.72 26.73 -2.54
N SER A 286 12.67 27.49 -2.17
CA SER A 286 12.34 28.77 -2.81
C SER A 286 13.08 29.98 -2.22
N GLY A 287 13.74 29.84 -1.06
CA GLY A 287 14.44 30.91 -0.35
C GLY A 287 13.57 32.11 0.05
N LYS A 288 12.25 32.07 -0.23
CA LYS A 288 11.28 33.13 0.05
C LYS A 288 10.16 32.55 0.90
N GLY A 289 10.11 32.95 2.18
CA GLY A 289 8.91 32.81 3.02
C GLY A 289 8.87 31.68 4.06
N ASN A 290 10.00 31.08 4.46
CA ASN A 290 10.01 30.04 5.51
C ASN A 290 10.81 30.37 6.76
N GLN A 291 11.44 31.54 6.84
CA GLN A 291 11.98 32.00 8.11
C GLN A 291 10.79 32.15 9.06
N ASP A 292 10.79 31.37 10.14
CA ASP A 292 9.76 31.30 11.18
C ASP A 292 8.48 30.49 10.85
N ASP A 293 8.56 29.34 10.15
CA ASP A 293 7.45 28.37 10.22
C ASP A 293 7.34 27.84 11.67
N PRO A 294 6.25 28.14 12.41
CA PRO A 294 6.13 27.82 13.83
C PRO A 294 6.23 26.31 14.10
N ARG A 295 5.89 25.46 13.12
CA ARG A 295 6.01 24.00 13.24
C ARG A 295 7.46 23.55 13.19
N ALA A 296 8.26 24.11 12.29
CA ALA A 296 9.67 23.75 12.19
C ALA A 296 10.47 24.21 13.41
N VAL A 297 10.14 25.40 13.93
CA VAL A 297 10.68 25.90 15.21
C VAL A 297 10.26 24.99 16.37
N LEU A 298 9.00 24.55 16.42
CA LEU A 298 8.51 23.62 17.44
C LEU A 298 9.28 22.29 17.42
N TYR A 299 9.35 21.64 16.25
CA TYR A 299 9.95 20.31 16.13
C TYR A 299 11.47 20.31 16.34
N SER A 300 12.18 21.35 15.86
CA SER A 300 13.61 21.52 16.16
C SER A 300 13.85 21.78 17.64
N SER A 301 13.03 22.61 18.29
CA SER A 301 13.18 22.92 19.72
C SER A 301 13.05 21.67 20.59
N LEU A 302 12.11 20.78 20.27
CA LEU A 302 11.92 19.47 20.94
C LEU A 302 13.17 18.58 20.87
N SER A 303 13.88 18.59 19.74
CA SER A 303 15.09 17.76 19.56
C SER A 303 16.28 18.20 20.40
N THR A 304 16.27 19.46 20.85
CA THR A 304 17.36 20.09 21.58
C THR A 304 17.07 20.26 23.07
N VAL A 305 16.00 19.68 23.61
CA VAL A 305 15.67 19.75 25.05
C VAL A 305 16.71 18.94 25.83
N THR A 306 17.66 19.65 26.45
CA THR A 306 18.60 19.08 27.43
C THR A 306 18.70 20.04 28.60
N SER A 307 19.16 19.60 29.77
CA SER A 307 19.35 20.49 30.93
C SER A 307 20.27 21.69 30.63
N ALA A 308 21.19 21.57 29.67
CA ALA A 308 22.11 22.65 29.30
C ALA A 308 21.52 23.68 28.32
N THR A 309 20.48 23.30 27.57
CA THR A 309 19.88 24.09 26.47
C THR A 309 18.46 24.55 26.79
N ILE A 310 17.95 24.22 27.97
CA ILE A 310 16.54 24.35 28.34
C ILE A 310 16.04 25.80 28.35
N ASP A 311 16.87 26.75 28.78
CA ASP A 311 16.52 28.17 28.80
C ASP A 311 16.38 28.76 27.39
N ASP A 312 17.28 28.38 26.49
CA ASP A 312 17.23 28.76 25.08
C ASP A 312 16.01 28.14 24.39
N VAL A 313 15.73 26.86 24.68
CA VAL A 313 14.56 26.15 24.15
C VAL A 313 13.28 26.82 24.61
N ARG A 314 13.14 27.14 25.91
CA ARG A 314 11.98 27.85 26.43
C ARG A 314 11.75 29.18 25.72
N THR A 315 12.82 29.95 25.53
CA THR A 315 12.76 31.24 24.82
C THR A 315 12.29 31.07 23.37
N ARG A 316 12.66 29.98 22.69
CA ARG A 316 12.20 29.67 21.34
C ARG A 316 10.73 29.25 21.33
N LEU A 317 10.33 28.37 22.25
CA LEU A 317 8.94 27.89 22.37
C LEU A 317 7.97 29.03 22.68
N ASP A 318 8.34 29.97 23.55
CA ASP A 318 7.50 31.11 23.94
C ASP A 318 7.24 32.10 22.78
N LYS A 319 8.10 32.10 21.75
CA LYS A 319 7.94 32.94 20.54
C LYS A 319 7.02 32.32 19.50
N ILE A 320 6.61 31.06 19.67
CA ILE A 320 5.79 30.36 18.69
C ILE A 320 4.36 30.90 18.70
N ASP A 321 3.90 31.38 17.53
CA ASP A 321 2.53 31.82 17.34
C ASP A 321 1.57 30.61 17.32
N ARG A 322 0.89 30.40 18.46
CA ARG A 322 -0.09 29.32 18.68
C ARG A 322 -1.24 29.34 17.66
N GLY A 323 -1.60 30.52 17.14
CA GLY A 323 -2.69 30.67 16.17
C GLY A 323 -2.39 30.01 14.83
N LYS A 324 -1.11 29.78 14.53
CA LYS A 324 -0.62 29.16 13.29
C LYS A 324 -0.36 27.66 13.41
N LEU A 325 -0.56 27.08 14.60
CA LEU A 325 -0.42 25.65 14.86
C LEU A 325 -1.75 24.92 14.72
N SER A 326 -1.68 23.65 14.30
CA SER A 326 -2.81 22.71 14.38
C SER A 326 -3.16 22.41 15.84
N GLU A 327 -4.35 21.88 16.12
CA GLU A 327 -4.74 21.49 17.48
C GLU A 327 -3.73 20.49 18.10
N SER A 328 -3.31 19.50 17.31
CA SER A 328 -2.33 18.51 17.74
C SER A 328 -0.94 19.14 18.01
N ASP A 329 -0.51 20.11 17.20
CA ASP A 329 0.76 20.81 17.45
C ASP A 329 0.68 21.78 18.63
N ARG A 330 -0.50 22.34 18.95
CA ARG A 330 -0.69 23.13 20.18
C ARG A 330 -0.57 22.25 21.41
N ALA A 331 -1.18 21.07 21.39
CA ALA A 331 -1.02 20.08 22.47
C ALA A 331 0.45 19.68 22.63
N LEU A 332 1.17 19.50 21.52
CA LEU A 332 2.60 19.21 21.54
C LEU A 332 3.43 20.37 22.12
N LEU A 333 3.11 21.62 21.76
CA LEU A 333 3.74 22.81 22.34
C LEU A 333 3.49 22.90 23.86
N ASP A 334 2.27 22.63 24.31
CA ASP A 334 1.92 22.63 25.74
C ASP A 334 2.72 21.58 26.51
N ALA A 335 2.81 20.36 25.96
CA ALA A 335 3.63 19.30 26.54
C ALA A 335 5.12 19.70 26.59
N ALA A 336 5.65 20.31 25.51
CA ALA A 336 7.03 20.77 25.44
C ALA A 336 7.34 21.83 26.50
N GLN A 337 6.44 22.81 26.68
CA GLN A 337 6.58 23.87 27.68
C GLN A 337 6.49 23.31 29.11
N ALA A 338 5.61 22.33 29.35
CA ALA A 338 5.50 21.66 30.64
C ALA A 338 6.79 20.90 31.00
N VAL A 339 7.31 20.09 30.08
CA VAL A 339 8.58 19.36 30.27
C VAL A 339 9.74 20.33 30.50
N ALA A 340 9.81 21.42 29.73
CA ALA A 340 10.84 22.43 29.93
C ALA A 340 10.76 23.13 31.29
N GLY A 341 9.55 23.27 31.85
CA GLY A 341 9.35 23.77 33.21
C GLY A 341 9.82 22.79 34.30
N GLU A 342 9.51 21.50 34.15
CA GLU A 342 9.86 20.46 35.13
C GLU A 342 11.37 20.16 35.17
N VAL A 343 12.07 20.19 34.03
CA VAL A 343 13.54 19.95 33.97
C VAL A 343 14.33 21.02 34.73
N VAL A 344 13.78 22.23 34.87
CA VAL A 344 14.38 23.37 35.60
C VAL A 344 13.87 23.46 37.04
N ALA A 345 12.80 22.73 37.38
CA ALA A 345 12.24 22.76 38.71
C ALA A 345 13.29 22.28 39.73
N PRO A 346 13.54 23.04 40.82
CA PRO A 346 14.43 22.57 41.87
C PRO A 346 13.95 21.21 42.37
N VAL A 347 14.84 20.21 42.40
CA VAL A 347 14.54 18.93 43.05
C VAL A 347 13.99 19.27 44.45
N PRO A 348 12.75 18.88 44.80
CA PRO A 348 12.23 19.14 46.12
C PRO A 348 13.25 18.57 47.09
N ALA A 349 13.87 19.43 47.90
CA ALA A 349 14.70 18.98 48.99
C ALA A 349 13.79 18.05 49.79
N ALA A 350 14.11 16.74 49.76
CA ALA A 350 13.38 15.74 50.52
C ALA A 350 13.29 16.30 51.93
N SER A 351 12.09 16.74 52.29
CA SER A 351 11.83 17.30 53.60
C SER A 351 11.97 16.13 54.55
N LYS A 352 13.18 15.97 55.09
CA LYS A 352 13.35 15.34 56.39
C LYS A 352 12.63 16.28 57.35
N ASP A 353 11.33 16.08 57.48
CA ASP A 353 10.71 16.06 58.80
C ASP A 353 9.30 15.47 58.75
N GLU A 354 9.08 14.65 59.76
CA GLU A 354 7.82 14.16 60.30
C GLU A 354 7.13 13.00 59.55
N THR A 355 7.59 11.80 59.95
CA THR A 355 6.74 10.69 60.39
C THR A 355 5.41 11.19 60.96
N LYS A 356 4.37 11.25 60.12
CA LYS A 356 2.99 11.13 60.57
C LYS A 356 2.43 9.84 60.00
N ALA A 357 2.16 8.92 60.91
CA ALA A 357 1.70 7.57 60.68
C ALA A 357 0.59 7.52 59.62
N ALA A 358 0.84 6.70 58.60
CA ALA A 358 -0.20 6.21 57.71
C ALA A 358 -1.13 5.31 58.53
N GLU A 359 -2.39 5.73 58.65
CA GLU A 359 -3.49 4.86 59.05
C GLU A 359 -3.90 4.04 57.82
N PRO A 360 -4.02 2.70 57.92
CA PRO A 360 -4.18 1.85 56.75
C PRO A 360 -5.62 1.96 56.23
N ALA A 361 -5.80 2.59 55.08
CA ALA A 361 -7.01 2.45 54.29
C ALA A 361 -7.11 0.99 53.80
N LYS A 362 -8.24 0.37 54.14
CA LYS A 362 -8.58 -1.01 53.81
C LYS A 362 -8.54 -1.22 52.29
N ILE A 363 -7.79 -2.24 51.90
CA ILE A 363 -7.85 -2.88 50.59
C ILE A 363 -9.11 -3.75 50.62
N ASP A 364 -10.17 -3.34 49.91
CA ASP A 364 -11.23 -4.26 49.52
C ASP A 364 -10.72 -5.12 48.37
N THR A 365 -10.41 -6.36 48.71
CA THR A 365 -10.08 -7.44 47.78
C THR A 365 -11.30 -7.80 46.94
N ALA A 366 -11.35 -7.32 45.69
CA ALA A 366 -12.18 -7.90 44.64
C ALA A 366 -11.32 -8.80 43.75
N LYS A 367 -11.57 -10.11 43.90
CA LYS A 367 -11.13 -11.25 43.11
C LYS A 367 -11.20 -11.00 41.59
N PRO A 368 -10.15 -11.33 40.79
CA PRO A 368 -10.32 -11.45 39.34
C PRO A 368 -10.99 -12.80 39.04
N ALA A 369 -12.20 -12.74 38.48
CA ALA A 369 -12.73 -13.85 37.71
C ALA A 369 -12.04 -13.84 36.34
N ALA A 370 -11.33 -14.93 36.05
CA ALA A 370 -10.83 -15.21 34.72
C ALA A 370 -12.02 -15.50 33.81
N GLU A 371 -12.18 -14.68 32.77
CA GLU A 371 -12.99 -14.99 31.61
C GLU A 371 -12.10 -14.71 30.39
N ALA A 372 -11.59 -15.81 29.85
CA ALA A 372 -10.88 -15.84 28.58
C ALA A 372 -11.94 -15.92 27.48
N GLU A 373 -12.05 -14.87 26.68
CA GLU A 373 -12.77 -14.81 25.41
C GLU A 373 -12.00 -13.80 24.52
N PRO A 374 -12.10 -13.93 23.19
CA PRO A 374 -10.94 -14.21 22.36
C PRO A 374 -10.25 -12.97 21.81
N VAL A 375 -8.99 -13.18 21.41
CA VAL A 375 -8.20 -12.28 20.57
C VAL A 375 -9.05 -11.91 19.35
N SER A 376 -9.50 -10.66 19.31
CA SER A 376 -10.23 -10.10 18.18
C SER A 376 -9.36 -10.26 16.94
N GLN A 377 -9.86 -11.02 15.98
CA GLN A 377 -9.37 -11.07 14.60
C GLN A 377 -9.49 -9.66 14.01
N ALA A 378 -8.46 -8.84 14.16
CA ALA A 378 -8.44 -7.48 13.60
C ALA A 378 -7.18 -7.20 12.75
N ASP A 379 -6.27 -8.19 12.60
CA ASP A 379 -5.04 -8.05 11.80
C ASP A 379 -4.96 -9.02 10.60
N ALA A 380 -6.11 -9.55 10.13
CA ALA A 380 -6.16 -10.43 8.96
C ALA A 380 -6.97 -9.86 7.78
N GLU A 381 -7.42 -8.61 7.85
CA GLU A 381 -8.35 -8.02 6.88
C GLU A 381 -7.77 -6.75 6.26
N ALA A 382 -6.64 -6.89 5.58
CA ALA A 382 -6.04 -5.82 4.79
C ALA A 382 -5.32 -6.36 3.56
N LEU A 383 -6.06 -7.03 2.68
CA LEU A 383 -5.75 -6.89 1.26
C LEU A 383 -6.69 -5.82 0.72
N PRO A 384 -6.18 -4.61 0.39
CA PRO A 384 -7.04 -3.63 -0.24
C PRO A 384 -7.55 -4.21 -1.56
N PRO A 385 -8.85 -4.01 -1.90
CA PRO A 385 -9.28 -4.21 -3.28
C PRO A 385 -8.37 -3.35 -4.16
N VAL A 386 -7.88 -3.93 -5.25
CA VAL A 386 -7.12 -3.23 -6.29
C VAL A 386 -7.83 -1.94 -6.68
N GLU A 387 -7.18 -0.83 -6.35
CA GLU A 387 -7.75 0.51 -6.33
C GLU A 387 -8.19 0.94 -7.74
N GLY A 388 -9.49 1.19 -7.89
CA GLY A 388 -10.11 1.52 -9.17
C GLY A 388 -11.53 2.09 -9.09
N ALA A 389 -12.10 2.22 -7.89
CA ALA A 389 -13.29 3.01 -7.63
C ALA A 389 -13.13 3.66 -6.26
N ALA A 390 -13.21 4.98 -6.19
CA ALA A 390 -13.52 5.65 -4.93
C ALA A 390 -14.81 5.00 -4.39
N SER A 391 -14.79 4.60 -3.12
CA SER A 391 -15.92 3.95 -2.46
C SER A 391 -17.17 4.83 -2.52
N GLU A 392 -18.12 4.51 -3.40
CA GLU A 392 -19.51 4.93 -3.24
C GLU A 392 -20.32 3.75 -2.71
N GLN A 393 -20.78 3.93 -1.49
CA GLN A 393 -21.70 3.09 -0.75
C GLN A 393 -22.96 2.79 -1.59
N PRO A 394 -23.36 1.52 -1.82
CA PRO A 394 -24.61 1.24 -2.48
C PRO A 394 -25.78 1.65 -1.59
N ALA A 395 -26.73 2.38 -2.17
CA ALA A 395 -28.00 2.71 -1.55
C ALA A 395 -28.73 1.43 -1.10
N VAL A 396 -29.09 1.40 0.18
CA VAL A 396 -30.00 0.42 0.80
C VAL A 396 -31.31 0.37 0.01
N ALA A 397 -31.52 -0.73 -0.72
CA ALA A 397 -32.83 -1.09 -1.24
C ALA A 397 -33.63 -1.82 -0.15
N ALA A 398 -34.87 -1.37 0.01
CA ALA A 398 -35.81 -1.77 1.03
C ALA A 398 -36.07 -3.28 1.12
N ALA A 399 -36.24 -3.74 2.36
CA ALA A 399 -36.62 -5.08 2.73
C ALA A 399 -37.96 -5.51 2.11
N ALA A 400 -37.95 -6.66 1.44
CA ALA A 400 -39.13 -7.50 1.23
C ALA A 400 -38.90 -8.86 1.88
N LYS A 401 -39.85 -9.27 2.71
CA LYS A 401 -39.87 -10.46 3.58
C LYS A 401 -39.98 -11.76 2.74
N PRO A 402 -39.50 -12.92 3.22
CA PRO A 402 -39.31 -14.13 2.41
C PRO A 402 -40.55 -15.04 2.38
N ALA A 403 -40.70 -15.81 1.30
CA ALA A 403 -41.67 -16.88 1.18
C ALA A 403 -40.95 -18.22 0.91
N ASP A 404 -41.22 -19.16 1.82
CA ASP A 404 -41.19 -20.63 1.76
C ASP A 404 -40.06 -21.39 1.02
N SER A 405 -39.26 -22.09 1.83
CA SER A 405 -38.56 -23.32 1.46
C SER A 405 -39.49 -24.54 1.57
N PRO A 406 -39.19 -25.61 0.81
CA PRO A 406 -39.22 -26.95 1.41
C PRO A 406 -37.88 -27.69 1.28
N ALA A 407 -37.64 -28.54 2.26
CA ALA A 407 -36.38 -29.19 2.60
C ALA A 407 -36.07 -30.52 1.86
N ALA A 408 -34.79 -30.92 2.03
CA ALA A 408 -34.21 -32.27 2.08
C ALA A 408 -34.06 -33.05 0.75
N ALA A 409 -33.03 -33.88 0.50
CA ALA A 409 -32.19 -34.68 1.39
C ALA A 409 -30.86 -35.13 0.66
N PRO A 410 -29.97 -35.97 1.23
CA PRO A 410 -28.51 -35.80 1.19
C PRO A 410 -27.73 -36.76 0.26
N ALA A 411 -26.44 -36.44 0.07
CA ALA A 411 -25.47 -37.22 -0.71
C ALA A 411 -24.95 -38.49 0.03
N PRO A 412 -24.61 -39.58 -0.69
CA PRO A 412 -23.91 -40.74 -0.12
C PRO A 412 -22.36 -40.64 -0.22
N PRO A 413 -21.61 -41.43 0.58
CA PRO A 413 -20.22 -41.17 0.95
C PRO A 413 -19.16 -41.85 0.05
N ALA A 414 -17.93 -41.33 0.12
CA ALA A 414 -16.73 -41.87 -0.50
C ALA A 414 -16.17 -43.12 0.23
N PRO A 415 -15.49 -44.05 -0.48
CA PRO A 415 -14.76 -45.16 0.12
C PRO A 415 -13.29 -44.83 0.46
N PRO A 416 -12.63 -45.64 1.32
CA PRO A 416 -11.43 -45.29 2.11
C PRO A 416 -10.08 -45.66 1.41
N PRO A 417 -8.91 -45.34 2.02
CA PRO A 417 -7.63 -45.35 1.32
C PRO A 417 -6.96 -46.73 1.36
N THR A 418 -6.27 -47.08 0.27
CA THR A 418 -5.31 -48.19 0.24
C THR A 418 -3.89 -47.65 0.29
N ALA A 419 -3.15 -48.09 1.30
CA ALA A 419 -1.70 -48.02 1.39
C ALA A 419 -1.11 -49.42 1.22
N GLU A 420 -0.03 -49.54 0.44
CA GLU A 420 1.15 -50.41 0.62
C GLU A 420 2.05 -50.21 -0.63
N ALA A 421 3.27 -49.67 -0.46
CA ALA A 421 4.54 -50.42 -0.29
C ALA A 421 4.93 -51.18 -1.58
N THR A 422 6.13 -51.18 -2.15
CA THR A 422 7.50 -50.81 -1.77
C THR A 422 8.35 -51.05 -3.02
N ALA A 423 9.39 -50.26 -3.30
CA ALA A 423 10.62 -50.75 -3.94
C ALA A 423 11.77 -49.75 -3.76
N GLN A 424 12.75 -50.18 -2.96
CA GLN A 424 14.09 -49.62 -2.83
C GLN A 424 14.86 -49.65 -4.16
N ALA A 425 15.68 -48.63 -4.41
CA ALA A 425 17.00 -48.79 -4.99
C ALA A 425 17.92 -47.66 -4.51
N ALA A 426 19.11 -48.07 -4.08
CA ALA A 426 20.10 -47.29 -3.37
C ALA A 426 21.04 -46.47 -4.27
N ALA A 427 21.76 -45.57 -3.58
CA ALA A 427 23.14 -45.13 -3.82
C ALA A 427 23.35 -43.87 -4.68
N SER A 428 23.79 -42.78 -4.03
CA SER A 428 25.18 -42.26 -4.10
C SER A 428 25.23 -40.77 -3.73
N ALA A 429 25.92 -40.44 -2.64
CA ALA A 429 26.38 -39.10 -2.32
C ALA A 429 27.52 -38.66 -3.27
N PRO A 430 27.77 -37.34 -3.39
CA PRO A 430 29.05 -36.86 -2.87
C PRO A 430 28.99 -35.46 -2.20
N THR A 431 29.65 -35.40 -1.04
CA THR A 431 30.58 -34.38 -0.51
C THR A 431 30.39 -32.88 -0.84
N HIS A 432 30.19 -32.11 0.23
CA HIS A 432 30.48 -30.67 0.36
C HIS A 432 31.98 -30.34 0.20
N PRO A 433 32.31 -29.12 -0.27
CA PRO A 433 33.52 -28.42 0.14
C PRO A 433 33.25 -27.41 1.26
N GLU A 434 34.16 -27.41 2.22
CA GLU A 434 34.25 -26.54 3.40
C GLU A 434 34.36 -25.04 3.04
N THR A 435 33.73 -24.19 3.85
CA THR A 435 34.01 -22.76 3.93
C THR A 435 34.36 -22.39 5.38
N PRO A 436 35.35 -21.52 5.61
CA PRO A 436 35.97 -21.28 6.93
C PRO A 436 35.07 -20.48 7.88
N PRO A 437 35.31 -20.56 9.21
CA PRO A 437 34.41 -20.00 10.22
C PRO A 437 34.47 -18.47 10.23
N VAL A 438 33.32 -17.83 10.02
CA VAL A 438 33.12 -16.40 10.26
C VAL A 438 32.93 -16.19 11.76
N LEU A 439 33.84 -15.42 12.36
CA LEU A 439 33.80 -14.95 13.73
C LEU A 439 32.46 -14.23 14.02
N PRO A 440 31.85 -14.39 15.21
CA PRO A 440 30.65 -13.63 15.55
C PRO A 440 31.02 -12.14 15.64
N ALA A 441 30.40 -11.34 14.77
CA ALA A 441 30.43 -9.89 14.88
C ALA A 441 29.72 -9.50 16.19
N SER A 442 30.45 -8.76 17.02
CA SER A 442 30.01 -8.20 18.28
C SER A 442 28.63 -7.55 18.15
N ALA A 443 27.77 -7.86 19.12
CA ALA A 443 26.49 -7.20 19.32
C ALA A 443 26.65 -5.67 19.29
N PRO A 444 25.73 -4.92 18.64
CA PRO A 444 25.66 -3.49 18.86
C PRO A 444 25.27 -3.26 20.32
N THR A 445 26.08 -2.48 21.02
CA THR A 445 25.81 -1.98 22.36
C THR A 445 24.39 -1.41 22.39
N ALA A 446 23.53 -1.98 23.24
CA ALA A 446 22.19 -1.48 23.46
C ALA A 446 22.24 0.03 23.70
N ALA A 447 21.52 0.81 22.88
CA ALA A 447 21.13 2.15 23.28
C ALA A 447 20.50 2.03 24.66
N ALA A 448 20.99 2.80 25.62
CA ALA A 448 20.51 2.78 27.00
C ALA A 448 18.99 2.95 26.98
N GLY A 449 18.26 1.90 27.35
CA GLY A 449 16.82 1.96 27.50
C GLY A 449 16.48 2.95 28.60
N LEU A 450 15.42 3.72 28.39
CA LEU A 450 14.88 4.64 29.39
C LEU A 450 14.62 3.87 30.69
N ASP A 451 15.24 4.30 31.80
CA ASP A 451 15.12 3.67 33.09
C ASP A 451 13.80 4.12 33.75
N PRO A 452 12.81 3.22 33.96
CA PRO A 452 11.56 3.59 34.59
C PRO A 452 11.71 4.04 36.06
N HIS A 453 12.89 3.88 36.66
CA HIS A 453 13.24 4.40 37.97
C HIS A 453 13.89 5.78 37.95
N ASP A 454 14.29 6.31 36.79
CA ASP A 454 14.66 7.71 36.63
C ASP A 454 13.40 8.57 36.43
N PRO A 455 13.23 9.67 37.17
CA PRO A 455 12.03 10.49 37.11
C PRO A 455 11.81 11.17 35.74
N THR A 456 12.88 11.45 34.99
CA THR A 456 12.83 12.07 33.66
C THR A 456 12.37 11.04 32.63
N ASP A 457 12.95 9.85 32.68
CA ASP A 457 12.60 8.73 31.81
C ASP A 457 11.18 8.22 32.08
N ALA A 458 10.75 8.20 33.34
CA ALA A 458 9.39 7.90 33.74
C ALA A 458 8.39 8.95 33.21
N ALA A 459 8.74 10.23 33.23
CA ALA A 459 7.92 11.31 32.66
C ALA A 459 7.80 11.18 31.13
N MET A 460 8.90 10.86 30.43
CA MET A 460 8.89 10.62 28.99
C MET A 460 8.06 9.38 28.61
N LEU A 461 8.16 8.29 29.37
CA LEU A 461 7.34 7.08 29.17
C LEU A 461 5.85 7.35 29.39
N ASN A 462 5.50 8.21 30.36
CA ASN A 462 4.12 8.59 30.64
C ASN A 462 3.55 9.50 29.54
N ALA A 463 4.34 10.48 29.07
CA ALA A 463 3.98 11.32 27.94
C ALA A 463 3.76 10.50 26.66
N ARG A 464 4.63 9.52 26.39
CA ARG A 464 4.49 8.60 25.25
C ARG A 464 3.19 7.80 25.31
N ARG A 465 2.86 7.26 26.49
CA ARG A 465 1.62 6.52 26.73
C ARG A 465 0.37 7.40 26.57
N GLN A 466 0.41 8.65 27.01
CA GLN A 466 -0.71 9.59 26.84
C GLN A 466 -0.93 9.97 25.37
N LEU A 467 0.14 10.16 24.61
CA LEU A 467 0.05 10.47 23.17
C LEU A 467 -0.51 9.28 22.38
N ASP A 468 -0.07 8.06 22.67
CA ASP A 468 -0.60 6.84 22.03
C ASP A 468 -2.09 6.63 22.34
N GLN A 469 -2.54 6.98 23.56
CA GLN A 469 -3.95 6.95 23.94
C GLN A 469 -4.80 7.99 23.19
N ILE A 470 -4.25 9.19 22.97
CA ILE A 470 -4.92 10.24 22.19
C ILE A 470 -5.04 9.82 20.72
N ASP A 471 -4.00 9.24 20.13
CA ASP A 471 -4.02 8.75 18.75
C ASP A 471 -5.02 7.58 18.57
N GLN A 472 -5.15 6.68 19.55
CA GLN A 472 -6.18 5.63 19.54
C GLN A 472 -7.60 6.18 19.63
N LEU A 473 -7.83 7.21 20.44
CA LEU A 473 -9.15 7.85 20.57
C LEU A 473 -9.55 8.64 19.32
N LEU A 474 -8.57 9.22 18.61
CA LEU A 474 -8.79 9.93 17.36
C LEU A 474 -8.91 9.00 16.14
N GLY A 475 -8.34 7.79 16.20
CA GLY A 475 -8.54 6.74 15.20
C GLY A 475 -9.91 6.06 15.25
N ALA A 476 -10.67 6.21 16.34
CA ALA A 476 -11.99 5.61 16.54
C ALA A 476 -13.17 6.58 16.31
N ALA A 477 -12.91 7.84 15.94
CA ALA A 477 -13.97 8.80 15.64
C ALA A 477 -14.51 8.58 14.21
N PRO A 478 -15.82 8.33 14.02
CA PRO A 478 -16.40 8.21 12.70
C PRO A 478 -16.35 9.57 11.97
N LYS A 479 -15.96 9.55 10.70
CA LYS A 479 -16.23 10.64 9.75
C LYS A 479 -17.67 10.60 9.29
#